data_AF-A8XRX5-F1
#
_entry.id   AF-A8XRX5-F1
#
_cell.length_a   1.000
_cell.length_b   1.000
_cell.length_c   1.000
_cell.angle_alpha   90.00
_cell.angle_beta   90.00
_cell.angle_gamma   90.00
#
_symmetry.space_group_name_H-M   'P 1'
#
loop_
_entity.id
_entity.type
_entity.pdbx_description
1 polymer ?
#
loop_
_entity_poly.entity_id
_entity_poly.type
_entity_poly.pdbx_seq_one_letter_code
_entity_poly.pdbx_strand_id
1 'polypeptide(L)'
;MSLESFVSQICSFLVNVLGQYIPYFSVISISVNLCHVFILSRKSVTSSSMNTLLIGIAIVDILSPMVFVKRGVQRVWNGFLDPCEIPTYDEVLLDLILAAFCENFRRCSTWMGLLLAITRTVSVKLAAGKSSKLLGDSKFGLILIFSTVTLSAPIMIPYYIRYQIVESAPQNCQFLNGDFKWITKFSCEEFSPENKSIVLGGAARTIHILLTGIFGQLIPSILFPIFASILICELRKPEKMNSAIVKTEKISKMVIYMTITFLVIEFPIGVGKIFNSMQTESSIPHDSNQIFQYFYVPMTLMHCFICLSMSSQYQKTVKNILGLKTTKLKKIQFSSHGGSTMLKT
;
A
#
# COMPACT_ATOMS: atom_id res chain seq x y z
N MET A 1 24.59 -1.98 29.85
CA MET A 1 23.77 -2.21 28.64
C MET A 1 23.89 -0.96 27.79
N SER A 2 24.43 -1.04 26.57
CA SER A 2 24.53 0.13 25.68
C SER A 2 23.15 0.48 25.13
N LEU A 3 22.91 1.77 24.80
CA LEU A 3 21.65 2.21 24.19
C LEU A 3 21.32 1.40 22.92
N GLU A 4 22.33 1.07 22.12
CA GLU A 4 22.21 0.23 20.93
C GLU A 4 21.71 -1.18 21.25
N SER A 5 22.27 -1.83 22.28
CA SER A 5 21.83 -3.17 22.69
C SER A 5 20.38 -3.19 23.18
N PHE A 6 19.95 -2.13 23.88
CA PHE A 6 18.58 -1.99 24.36
C PHE A 6 17.59 -1.75 23.21
N VAL A 7 17.93 -0.86 22.27
CA VAL A 7 17.11 -0.59 21.07
C VAL A 7 16.99 -1.84 20.21
N SER A 8 18.09 -2.57 19.99
CA SER A 8 18.08 -3.83 19.24
C SER A 8 17.14 -4.86 19.87
N GLN A 9 17.21 -5.05 21.19
CA GLN A 9 16.35 -5.98 21.91
C GLN A 9 14.86 -5.63 21.81
N ILE A 10 14.52 -4.34 21.90
CA ILE A 10 13.13 -3.88 21.69
C ILE A 10 12.69 -4.13 20.25
N CYS A 11 13.52 -3.82 19.27
CA CYS A 11 13.20 -4.04 17.86
C CYS A 11 12.95 -5.52 17.56
N SER A 12 13.83 -6.42 18.02
CA SER A 12 13.65 -7.86 17.84
C SER A 12 12.39 -8.37 18.54
N PHE A 13 12.09 -7.88 19.75
CA PHE A 13 10.85 -8.22 20.45
C PHE A 13 9.61 -7.79 19.64
N LEU A 14 9.59 -6.54 19.16
CA LEU A 14 8.48 -6.02 18.35
C LEU A 14 8.33 -6.78 17.03
N VAL A 15 9.42 -7.11 16.33
CA VAL A 15 9.37 -7.90 15.10
C VAL A 15 8.78 -9.27 15.35
N ASN A 16 9.17 -9.94 16.44
CA ASN A 16 8.63 -11.24 16.79
C ASN A 16 7.12 -11.18 17.08
N VAL A 17 6.70 -10.22 17.91
CA VAL A 17 5.27 -10.02 18.22
C VAL A 17 4.49 -9.70 16.95
N LEU A 18 4.91 -8.69 16.19
CA LEU A 18 4.22 -8.29 14.96
C LEU A 18 4.21 -9.40 13.91
N GLY A 19 5.29 -10.18 13.78
CA GLY A 19 5.39 -11.31 12.86
C GLY A 19 4.43 -12.47 13.17
N GLN A 20 3.95 -12.57 14.42
CA GLN A 20 2.89 -13.50 14.78
C GLN A 20 1.51 -13.00 14.32
N TYR A 21 1.26 -11.69 14.45
CA TYR A 21 -0.05 -11.10 14.16
C TYR A 21 -0.24 -10.62 12.72
N ILE A 22 0.85 -10.40 11.96
CA ILE A 22 0.78 -9.85 10.60
C ILE A 22 -0.08 -10.65 9.61
N PRO A 23 -0.15 -12.01 9.66
CA PRO A 23 -1.02 -12.75 8.75
C PRO A 23 -2.50 -12.43 8.98
N TYR A 24 -2.92 -12.23 10.23
CA TYR A 24 -4.31 -11.86 10.56
C TYR A 24 -4.66 -10.47 10.05
N PHE A 25 -3.77 -9.48 10.27
CA PHE A 25 -3.94 -8.14 9.71
C PHE A 25 -3.97 -8.16 8.17
N SER A 26 -3.20 -9.06 7.55
CA SER A 26 -3.18 -9.24 6.10
C SER A 26 -4.51 -9.77 5.56
N VAL A 27 -5.12 -10.76 6.23
CA VAL A 27 -6.46 -11.26 5.85
C VAL A 27 -7.52 -10.17 5.98
N ILE A 28 -7.49 -9.38 7.07
CA ILE A 28 -8.41 -8.24 7.25
C ILE A 28 -8.18 -7.20 6.16
N SER A 29 -6.92 -6.88 5.84
CA SER A 29 -6.53 -5.94 4.77
C SER A 29 -7.05 -6.36 3.41
N ILE A 30 -6.83 -7.61 3.03
CA ILE A 30 -7.35 -8.17 1.78
C ILE A 30 -8.88 -8.08 1.74
N SER A 31 -9.55 -8.44 2.83
CA SER A 31 -11.02 -8.43 2.89
C SER A 31 -11.60 -7.02 2.73
N VAL A 32 -11.02 -6.03 3.41
CA VAL A 32 -11.46 -4.63 3.32
C VAL A 32 -11.18 -4.06 1.93
N ASN A 33 -10.02 -4.36 1.34
CA ASN A 33 -9.69 -3.89 0.00
C ASN A 33 -10.51 -4.58 -1.10
N LEU A 34 -10.91 -5.85 -0.92
CA LEU A 34 -11.88 -6.51 -1.81
C LEU A 34 -13.24 -5.80 -1.79
N CYS A 35 -13.75 -5.47 -0.60
CA CYS A 35 -14.96 -4.65 -0.46
C CYS A 35 -14.78 -3.27 -1.11
N HIS A 36 -13.60 -2.66 -0.95
CA HIS A 36 -13.29 -1.36 -1.53
C HIS A 36 -13.34 -1.40 -3.06
N VAL A 37 -12.70 -2.39 -3.69
CA VAL A 37 -12.76 -2.64 -5.14
C VAL A 37 -14.21 -2.83 -5.57
N PHE A 38 -14.97 -3.69 -4.89
CA PHE A 38 -16.37 -3.95 -5.24
C PHE A 38 -17.22 -2.66 -5.29
N ILE A 39 -17.05 -1.77 -4.31
CA ILE A 39 -17.78 -0.50 -4.25
C ILE A 39 -17.31 0.45 -5.35
N LEU A 40 -16.00 0.58 -5.57
CA LEU A 40 -15.44 1.49 -6.56
C LEU A 40 -15.70 1.05 -8.00
N SER A 41 -15.78 -0.25 -8.28
CA SER A 41 -16.05 -0.83 -9.60
C SER A 41 -17.48 -0.59 -10.11
N ARG A 42 -18.38 -0.03 -9.29
CA ARG A 42 -19.73 0.31 -9.74
C ARG A 42 -19.67 1.44 -10.78
N LYS A 43 -20.40 1.28 -11.88
CA LYS A 43 -20.45 2.26 -13.01
C LYS A 43 -20.73 3.71 -12.58
N SER A 44 -21.40 3.92 -11.45
CA SER A 44 -21.66 5.26 -10.90
C SER A 44 -20.43 5.97 -10.34
N VAL A 45 -19.31 5.26 -10.16
CA VAL A 45 -18.08 5.76 -9.53
C VAL A 45 -16.86 5.60 -10.45
N THR A 46 -16.76 4.56 -11.26
CA THR A 46 -15.58 4.30 -12.12
C THR A 46 -15.31 5.34 -13.22
N SER A 47 -16.18 6.32 -13.42
CA SER A 47 -16.13 7.24 -14.57
C SER A 47 -14.97 8.24 -14.55
N SER A 48 -14.12 8.26 -13.52
CA SER A 48 -13.01 9.21 -13.41
C SER A 48 -11.65 8.53 -13.29
N SER A 49 -10.61 9.18 -13.80
CA SER A 49 -9.21 8.75 -13.64
C SER A 49 -8.85 8.53 -12.16
N MET A 50 -9.29 9.42 -11.26
CA MET A 50 -9.02 9.30 -9.81
C MET A 50 -9.63 8.04 -9.21
N ASN A 51 -10.90 7.76 -9.53
CA ASN A 51 -11.55 6.55 -9.02
C ASN A 51 -10.96 5.29 -9.64
N THR A 52 -10.48 5.37 -10.88
CA THR A 52 -9.74 4.28 -11.53
C THR A 52 -8.41 4.01 -10.81
N LEU A 53 -7.63 5.05 -10.49
CA LEU A 53 -6.40 4.94 -9.70
C LEU A 53 -6.65 4.36 -8.31
N LEU A 54 -7.74 4.76 -7.63
CA LEU A 54 -8.13 4.17 -6.34
C LEU A 54 -8.43 2.68 -6.44
N ILE A 55 -9.05 2.22 -7.53
CA ILE A 55 -9.22 0.78 -7.81
C ILE A 55 -7.86 0.10 -7.99
N GLY A 56 -6.96 0.72 -8.76
CA GLY A 56 -5.59 0.23 -8.94
C GLY A 56 -4.86 0.03 -7.62
N ILE A 57 -4.88 1.05 -6.75
CA ILE A 57 -4.32 1.02 -5.39
C ILE A 57 -4.94 -0.13 -4.59
N ALA A 58 -6.27 -0.24 -4.57
CA ALA A 58 -6.95 -1.30 -3.84
C ALA A 58 -6.58 -2.72 -4.31
N ILE A 59 -6.38 -2.91 -5.63
CA ILE A 59 -5.94 -4.20 -6.19
C ILE A 59 -4.51 -4.52 -5.73
N VAL A 60 -3.58 -3.58 -5.84
CA VAL A 60 -2.19 -3.85 -5.40
C VAL A 60 -2.07 -3.94 -3.88
N ASP A 61 -2.99 -3.34 -3.12
CA ASP A 61 -3.11 -3.48 -1.66
C ASP A 61 -3.71 -4.84 -1.25
N ILE A 62 -4.46 -5.52 -2.14
CA ILE A 62 -4.86 -6.93 -1.98
C ILE A 62 -3.67 -7.86 -2.24
N LEU A 63 -2.89 -7.57 -3.27
CA LEU A 63 -1.80 -8.45 -3.71
C LEU A 63 -0.54 -8.33 -2.83
N SER A 64 -0.23 -7.13 -2.32
CA SER A 64 1.01 -6.88 -1.57
C SER A 64 1.19 -7.67 -0.26
N PRO A 65 0.15 -7.96 0.56
CA PRO A 65 0.33 -8.75 1.77
C PRO A 65 0.13 -10.27 1.57
N MET A 66 -0.03 -10.76 0.34
CA MET A 66 -0.32 -12.20 0.08
C MET A 66 0.74 -13.14 0.64
N VAL A 67 2.02 -12.76 0.59
CA VAL A 67 3.11 -13.56 1.16
C VAL A 67 2.95 -13.79 2.67
N PHE A 68 2.41 -12.81 3.41
CA PHE A 68 2.17 -12.96 4.85
C PHE A 68 1.02 -13.93 5.14
N VAL A 69 -0.01 -13.94 4.28
CA VAL A 69 -1.10 -14.93 4.39
C VAL A 69 -0.57 -16.33 4.12
N LYS A 70 0.20 -16.54 3.03
CA LYS A 70 0.79 -17.85 2.71
C LYS A 70 1.64 -18.36 3.89
N ARG A 71 2.55 -17.53 4.41
CA ARG A 71 3.40 -17.88 5.56
C ARG A 71 2.60 -18.15 6.84
N GLY A 72 1.50 -17.43 7.06
CA GLY A 72 0.60 -17.66 8.18
C GLY A 72 -0.12 -19.01 8.09
N VAL A 73 -0.67 -19.32 6.91
CA VAL A 73 -1.31 -20.62 6.62
C VAL A 73 -0.30 -21.74 6.79
N GLN A 74 0.90 -21.62 6.23
CA GLN A 74 1.96 -22.62 6.35
C GLN A 74 2.37 -22.83 7.82
N ARG A 75 2.46 -21.76 8.63
CA ARG A 75 2.76 -21.88 10.07
C ARG A 75 1.69 -22.68 10.81
N VAL A 76 0.42 -22.43 10.52
CA VAL A 76 -0.71 -23.16 11.12
C VAL A 76 -0.71 -24.61 10.64
N TRP A 77 -0.53 -24.83 9.35
CA TRP A 77 -0.49 -26.14 8.69
C TRP A 77 0.65 -27.02 9.24
N ASN A 78 1.86 -26.47 9.33
CA ASN A 78 3.02 -27.15 9.92
C ASN A 78 2.85 -27.43 11.42
N GLY A 79 1.96 -26.71 12.12
CA GLY A 79 1.60 -27.02 13.50
C GLY A 79 0.67 -28.24 13.62
N PHE A 80 -0.01 -28.63 12.55
CA PHE A 80 -0.87 -29.81 12.49
C PHE A 80 -0.19 -31.05 11.90
N LEU A 81 0.86 -30.85 11.09
CA LEU A 81 1.62 -31.91 10.44
C LEU A 81 2.84 -32.35 11.24
N ASP A 82 3.41 -33.49 10.85
CA ASP A 82 4.61 -34.01 11.47
C ASP A 82 5.77 -33.01 11.37
N PRO A 83 6.58 -32.85 12.43
CA PRO A 83 7.69 -31.89 12.49
C PRO A 83 8.78 -32.15 11.42
N CYS A 84 8.68 -33.27 10.71
CA CYS A 84 9.62 -33.72 9.69
C CYS A 84 9.16 -33.45 8.25
N GLU A 85 8.03 -32.77 8.04
CA GLU A 85 7.65 -32.25 6.73
C GLU A 85 8.36 -30.93 6.44
N ILE A 86 8.99 -30.84 5.26
CA ILE A 86 9.97 -29.81 4.94
C ILE A 86 9.61 -29.16 3.64
N PRO A 87 9.79 -27.83 3.53
CA PRO A 87 9.56 -27.16 2.27
C PRO A 87 10.43 -27.74 1.16
N THR A 88 9.77 -28.17 0.09
CA THR A 88 10.43 -28.59 -1.15
C THR A 88 11.12 -27.40 -1.82
N TYR A 89 12.07 -27.67 -2.73
CA TYR A 89 12.70 -26.62 -3.54
C TYR A 89 11.65 -25.73 -4.24
N ASP A 90 10.60 -26.34 -4.78
CA ASP A 90 9.52 -25.64 -5.49
C ASP A 90 8.70 -24.73 -4.57
N GLU A 91 8.47 -25.13 -3.31
CA GLU A 91 7.79 -24.28 -2.33
C GLU A 91 8.60 -23.04 -1.96
N VAL A 92 9.92 -23.20 -1.80
CA VAL A 92 10.86 -22.11 -1.51
C VAL A 92 10.97 -21.19 -2.73
N LEU A 93 11.05 -21.75 -3.93
CA LEU A 93 11.05 -20.98 -5.18
C LEU A 93 9.75 -20.18 -5.34
N LEU A 94 8.60 -20.80 -5.07
CA LEU A 94 7.30 -20.13 -5.11
C LEU A 94 7.22 -19.00 -4.08
N ASP A 95 7.77 -19.20 -2.87
CA ASP A 95 7.87 -18.16 -1.85
C ASP A 95 8.70 -16.97 -2.32
N LEU A 96 9.85 -17.24 -2.96
CA LEU A 96 10.73 -16.21 -3.49
C LEU A 96 10.03 -15.39 -4.60
N ILE A 97 9.37 -16.07 -5.54
CA ILE A 97 8.60 -15.44 -6.61
C ILE A 97 7.47 -14.59 -6.03
N LEU A 98 6.67 -15.15 -5.13
CA LEU A 98 5.56 -14.45 -4.51
C LEU A 98 6.03 -13.22 -3.73
N ALA A 99 7.13 -13.33 -2.99
CA ALA A 99 7.69 -12.22 -2.24
C ALA A 99 8.17 -11.07 -3.15
N ALA A 100 8.81 -11.40 -4.28
CA ALA A 100 9.22 -10.40 -5.28
C ALA A 100 8.02 -9.63 -5.85
N PHE A 101 6.94 -10.35 -6.19
CA PHE A 101 5.70 -9.74 -6.68
C PHE A 101 5.03 -8.88 -5.60
N CYS A 102 4.94 -9.38 -4.37
CA CYS A 102 4.38 -8.63 -3.24
C CYS A 102 5.12 -7.31 -3.01
N GLU A 103 6.46 -7.32 -3.06
CA GLU A 103 7.25 -6.09 -2.96
C GLU A 103 7.00 -5.15 -4.15
N ASN A 104 6.87 -5.68 -5.36
CA ASN A 104 6.53 -4.89 -6.54
C ASN A 104 5.16 -4.20 -6.41
N PHE A 105 4.13 -4.93 -5.96
CA PHE A 105 2.79 -4.40 -5.77
C PHE A 105 2.76 -3.31 -4.69
N ARG A 106 3.51 -3.48 -3.60
CA ARG A 106 3.68 -2.42 -2.60
C ARG A 106 4.26 -1.14 -3.21
N ARG A 107 5.34 -1.25 -4.00
CA ARG A 107 5.92 -0.08 -4.70
C ARG A 107 4.90 0.57 -5.64
N CYS A 108 4.14 -0.25 -6.36
CA CYS A 108 3.09 0.24 -7.27
C CYS A 108 2.01 1.02 -6.51
N SER A 109 1.60 0.56 -5.32
CA SER A 109 0.62 1.25 -4.47
C SER A 109 1.06 2.68 -4.15
N THR A 110 2.31 2.85 -3.72
CA THR A 110 2.89 4.17 -3.39
C THR A 110 2.92 5.10 -4.60
N TRP A 111 3.36 4.60 -5.76
CA TRP A 111 3.39 5.40 -7.00
C TRP A 111 1.99 5.75 -7.52
N MET A 112 1.04 4.82 -7.45
CA MET A 112 -0.36 5.10 -7.82
C MET A 112 -0.99 6.13 -6.85
N GLY A 113 -0.67 6.06 -5.55
CA GLY A 113 -1.05 7.06 -4.56
C GLY A 113 -0.51 8.45 -4.90
N LEU A 114 0.75 8.53 -5.33
CA LEU A 114 1.35 9.79 -5.78
C LEU A 114 0.68 10.30 -7.07
N LEU A 115 0.47 9.43 -8.06
CA LEU A 115 -0.22 9.78 -9.30
C LEU A 115 -1.65 10.25 -9.06
N LEU A 116 -2.34 9.70 -8.06
CA LEU A 116 -3.64 10.18 -7.61
C LEU A 116 -3.55 11.62 -7.08
N ALA A 117 -2.55 11.93 -6.24
CA ALA A 117 -2.32 13.28 -5.74
C ALA A 117 -2.00 14.27 -6.88
N ILE A 118 -1.13 13.88 -7.82
CA ILE A 118 -0.79 14.69 -9.00
C ILE A 118 -2.03 14.96 -9.85
N THR A 119 -2.77 13.90 -10.20
CA THR A 119 -3.99 14.01 -11.00
C THR A 119 -5.01 14.91 -10.32
N ARG A 120 -5.11 14.85 -8.99
CA ARG A 120 -5.97 15.74 -8.20
C ARG A 120 -5.55 17.19 -8.28
N THR A 121 -4.27 17.48 -8.05
CA THR A 121 -3.71 18.83 -8.11
C THR A 121 -3.87 19.44 -9.49
N VAL A 122 -3.55 18.69 -10.55
CA VAL A 122 -3.71 19.15 -11.93
C VAL A 122 -5.19 19.38 -12.26
N SER A 123 -6.09 18.49 -11.83
CA SER A 123 -7.54 18.67 -12.06
C SER A 123 -8.10 19.92 -11.39
N VAL A 124 -7.62 20.29 -10.20
CA VAL A 124 -8.02 21.52 -9.51
C VAL A 124 -7.47 22.75 -10.22
N LYS A 125 -6.18 22.73 -10.62
CA LYS A 125 -5.57 23.83 -11.41
C LYS A 125 -6.25 24.03 -12.77
N LEU A 126 -6.60 22.95 -13.47
CA LEU A 126 -7.31 23.00 -14.75
C LEU A 126 -8.81 23.26 -14.60
N ALA A 127 -9.43 23.01 -13.45
CA ALA A 127 -10.79 23.52 -13.22
C ALA A 127 -10.81 25.07 -13.24
N ALA A 128 -9.69 25.71 -12.90
CA ALA A 128 -9.47 27.15 -13.02
C ALA A 128 -9.07 27.61 -14.44
N GLY A 129 -8.85 26.71 -15.42
CA GLY A 129 -8.45 27.05 -16.80
C GLY A 129 -8.87 26.02 -17.88
N LYS A 130 -9.47 26.46 -18.99
CA LYS A 130 -10.09 25.61 -20.04
C LYS A 130 -9.15 24.53 -20.64
N SER A 131 -9.05 23.34 -20.04
CA SER A 131 -8.81 22.03 -20.70
C SER A 131 -8.71 20.89 -19.67
N SER A 132 -9.81 20.23 -19.30
CA SER A 132 -9.81 19.16 -18.26
C SER A 132 -10.43 17.82 -18.68
N LYS A 133 -10.95 17.70 -19.91
CA LYS A 133 -11.68 16.48 -20.33
C LYS A 133 -10.80 15.23 -20.43
N LEU A 134 -9.54 15.36 -20.89
CA LEU A 134 -8.66 14.21 -21.11
C LEU A 134 -8.14 13.60 -19.78
N LEU A 135 -7.75 14.44 -18.82
CA LEU A 135 -7.19 13.98 -17.54
C LEU A 135 -8.24 13.39 -16.59
N GLY A 136 -9.51 13.77 -16.79
CA GLY A 136 -10.61 13.26 -15.99
C GLY A 136 -11.06 11.86 -16.41
N ASP A 137 -10.71 11.36 -17.60
CA ASP A 137 -11.21 10.10 -18.14
C ASP A 137 -10.62 8.87 -17.43
N SER A 138 -11.47 7.89 -17.16
CA SER A 138 -11.11 6.56 -16.65
C SER A 138 -9.99 5.88 -17.46
N LYS A 139 -9.96 6.05 -18.78
CA LYS A 139 -8.91 5.49 -19.65
C LYS A 139 -7.53 6.02 -19.31
N PHE A 140 -7.42 7.29 -18.96
CA PHE A 140 -6.16 7.89 -18.52
C PHE A 140 -5.68 7.25 -17.22
N GLY A 141 -6.59 6.99 -16.27
CA GLY A 141 -6.27 6.26 -15.04
C GLY A 141 -5.76 4.84 -15.29
N LEU A 142 -6.36 4.12 -16.24
CA LEU A 142 -5.88 2.78 -16.64
C LEU A 142 -4.47 2.84 -17.23
N ILE A 143 -4.20 3.80 -18.12
CA ILE A 143 -2.86 3.99 -18.69
C ILE A 143 -1.85 4.20 -17.58
N LEU A 144 -2.14 5.08 -16.61
CA LEU A 144 -1.27 5.32 -15.46
C LEU A 144 -1.00 4.04 -14.66
N ILE A 145 -2.02 3.22 -14.40
CA ILE A 145 -1.86 1.94 -13.68
C ILE A 145 -0.89 1.01 -14.43
N PHE A 146 -1.13 0.78 -15.72
CA PHE A 146 -0.29 -0.10 -16.54
C PHE A 146 1.14 0.43 -16.63
N SER A 147 1.31 1.74 -16.80
CA SER A 147 2.62 2.38 -16.82
C SER A 147 3.36 2.17 -15.49
N THR A 148 2.70 2.36 -14.34
CA THR A 148 3.33 2.15 -13.03
C THR A 148 3.78 0.71 -12.82
N VAL A 149 2.93 -0.27 -13.14
CA VAL A 149 3.29 -1.69 -12.99
C VAL A 149 4.47 -2.06 -13.88
N THR A 150 4.44 -1.62 -15.14
CA THR A 150 5.49 -1.90 -16.12
C THR A 150 6.82 -1.25 -15.74
N LEU A 151 6.80 0.00 -15.28
CA LEU A 151 8.00 0.73 -14.85
C LEU A 151 8.59 0.18 -13.54
N SER A 152 7.78 -0.41 -12.66
CA SER A 152 8.25 -0.97 -11.38
C SER A 152 8.85 -2.38 -11.52
N ALA A 153 8.36 -3.18 -12.49
CA ALA A 153 8.74 -4.57 -12.65
C ALA A 153 10.26 -4.84 -12.80
N PRO A 154 11.07 -4.03 -13.53
CA PRO A 154 12.51 -4.27 -13.68
C PRO A 154 13.28 -4.34 -12.35
N ILE A 155 12.80 -3.68 -11.29
CA ILE A 155 13.44 -3.69 -9.97
C ILE A 155 13.33 -5.08 -9.31
N MET A 156 12.46 -5.98 -9.81
CA MET A 156 12.42 -7.38 -9.35
C MET A 156 13.64 -8.19 -9.82
N ILE A 157 14.32 -7.81 -10.91
CA ILE A 157 15.48 -8.55 -11.42
C ILE A 157 16.60 -8.65 -10.36
N PRO A 158 17.11 -7.55 -9.78
CA PRO A 158 18.13 -7.64 -8.74
C PRO A 158 17.58 -8.25 -7.42
N TYR A 159 16.26 -8.29 -7.21
CA TYR A 159 15.65 -9.04 -6.11
C TYR A 159 15.87 -10.55 -6.27
N TYR A 160 15.73 -11.09 -7.48
CA TYR A 160 15.97 -12.53 -7.66
C TYR A 160 17.45 -12.89 -7.54
N ILE A 161 18.34 -12.06 -8.10
CA ILE A 161 19.79 -12.32 -8.12
C ILE A 161 20.41 -12.24 -6.71
N ARG A 162 19.84 -11.45 -5.80
CA ARG A 162 20.36 -11.31 -4.43
C ARG A 162 20.06 -12.50 -3.51
N TYR A 163 19.18 -13.41 -3.91
CA TYR A 163 18.81 -14.59 -3.14
C TYR A 163 19.30 -15.86 -3.80
N GLN A 164 19.79 -16.79 -2.99
CA GLN A 164 20.13 -18.15 -3.40
C GLN A 164 19.32 -19.15 -2.58
N ILE A 165 18.89 -20.23 -3.22
CA ILE A 165 18.28 -21.36 -2.52
C ILE A 165 19.40 -22.32 -2.16
N VAL A 166 19.58 -22.56 -0.87
CA VAL A 166 20.61 -23.45 -0.35
C VAL A 166 19.97 -24.67 0.30
N GLU A 167 20.70 -25.78 0.26
CA GLU A 167 20.37 -26.99 1.01
C GLU A 167 21.10 -26.96 2.34
N SER A 168 20.34 -27.07 3.43
CA SER A 168 20.91 -27.20 4.77
C SER A 168 21.56 -28.56 4.96
N ALA A 169 22.59 -28.63 5.80
CA ALA A 169 23.19 -29.90 6.21
C ALA A 169 22.11 -30.87 6.74
N PRO A 170 22.25 -32.19 6.51
CA PRO A 170 21.29 -33.18 6.97
C PRO A 170 21.06 -33.07 8.48
N GLN A 171 19.82 -32.84 8.88
CA GLN A 171 19.39 -32.79 10.28
C GLN A 171 18.60 -34.06 10.60
N ASN A 172 18.80 -34.58 11.80
CA ASN A 172 17.96 -35.67 12.30
C ASN A 172 16.61 -35.10 12.74
N CYS A 173 15.51 -35.62 12.20
CA CYS A 173 14.16 -35.29 12.63
C CYS A 173 13.48 -36.52 13.22
N GLN A 174 12.89 -36.33 14.41
CA GLN A 174 12.17 -37.35 15.14
C GLN A 174 10.66 -37.18 14.93
N PHE A 175 10.01 -38.26 14.52
CA PHE A 175 8.55 -38.33 14.37
C PHE A 175 7.86 -38.48 15.74
N LEU A 176 6.56 -38.17 15.78
CA LEU A 176 5.73 -38.32 16.99
C LEU A 176 5.66 -39.77 17.50
N ASN A 177 5.85 -40.75 16.61
CA ASN A 177 5.87 -42.17 16.93
C ASN A 177 7.24 -42.67 17.45
N GLY A 178 8.26 -41.80 17.52
CA GLY A 178 9.60 -42.12 17.99
C GLY A 178 10.60 -42.53 16.90
N ASP A 179 10.16 -42.71 15.66
CA ASP A 179 11.04 -42.98 14.52
C ASP A 179 11.89 -41.74 14.18
N PHE A 180 13.00 -41.94 13.47
CA PHE A 180 13.85 -40.84 13.04
C PHE A 180 14.22 -40.93 11.56
N LYS A 181 14.35 -39.76 10.92
CA LYS A 181 14.75 -39.64 9.52
C LYS A 181 15.73 -38.48 9.35
N TRP A 182 16.76 -38.73 8.55
CA TRP A 182 17.65 -37.68 8.09
C TRP A 182 16.96 -36.85 7.02
N ILE A 183 16.94 -35.55 7.23
CA ILE A 183 16.24 -34.63 6.39
C ILE A 183 17.11 -33.44 5.99
N THR A 184 16.95 -32.95 4.76
CA THR A 184 17.61 -31.74 4.27
C THR A 184 16.57 -30.66 4.04
N LYS A 185 16.84 -29.44 4.52
CA LYS A 185 15.92 -28.30 4.43
C LYS A 185 16.38 -27.35 3.35
N PHE A 186 15.48 -26.95 2.47
CA PHE A 186 15.73 -25.85 1.54
C PHE A 186 15.40 -24.52 2.21
N SER A 187 16.27 -23.54 2.07
CA SER A 187 16.06 -22.18 2.56
C SER A 187 16.55 -21.15 1.55
N CYS A 188 15.94 -19.96 1.56
CA CYS A 188 16.49 -18.81 0.86
C CYS A 188 17.49 -18.10 1.75
N GLU A 189 18.74 -18.01 1.30
CA GLU A 189 19.76 -17.18 1.91
C GLU A 189 19.99 -15.92 1.06
N GLU A 190 20.08 -14.77 1.73
CA GLU A 190 20.50 -13.52 1.12
C GLU A 190 22.03 -13.48 1.06
N PHE A 191 22.61 -13.07 -0.07
CA PHE A 191 24.06 -12.94 -0.17
C PHE A 191 24.60 -11.94 0.86
N SER A 192 25.43 -12.44 1.80
CA SER A 192 26.16 -11.61 2.75
C SER A 192 27.40 -11.00 2.08
N PRO A 193 27.75 -9.73 2.33
CA PRO A 193 29.00 -9.12 1.87
C PRO A 193 30.26 -9.85 2.37
N GLU A 194 30.13 -10.71 3.37
CA GLU A 194 31.22 -11.52 3.93
C GLU A 194 31.56 -12.74 3.06
N ASN A 195 30.59 -13.26 2.30
CA ASN A 195 30.79 -14.37 1.37
C ASN A 195 31.31 -13.85 0.02
N LYS A 196 32.62 -13.57 -0.02
CA LYS A 196 33.37 -13.02 -1.18
C LYS A 196 33.37 -13.91 -2.44
N SER A 197 32.78 -15.10 -2.43
CA SER A 197 32.87 -16.07 -3.53
C SER A 197 32.00 -15.71 -4.75
N ILE A 198 30.96 -14.89 -4.60
CA ILE A 198 30.06 -14.51 -5.70
C ILE A 198 29.78 -12.99 -5.68
N VAL A 199 30.63 -12.23 -6.37
CA VAL A 199 30.56 -10.75 -6.50
C VAL A 199 29.20 -10.25 -6.99
N LEU A 200 28.51 -11.03 -7.84
CA LEU A 200 27.26 -10.63 -8.48
C LEU A 200 26.08 -10.52 -7.49
N GLY A 201 25.98 -11.43 -6.52
CA GLY A 201 24.87 -11.46 -5.55
C GLY A 201 24.92 -10.28 -4.57
N GLY A 202 26.13 -9.96 -4.07
CA GLY A 202 26.36 -8.80 -3.21
C GLY A 202 26.05 -7.47 -3.92
N ALA A 203 26.49 -7.32 -5.18
CA ALA A 203 26.17 -6.14 -5.98
C ALA A 203 24.65 -6.01 -6.25
N ALA A 204 23.98 -7.13 -6.60
CA ALA A 204 22.54 -7.15 -6.81
C ALA A 204 21.76 -6.77 -5.55
N ARG A 205 22.21 -7.20 -4.36
CA ARG A 205 21.63 -6.80 -3.08
C ARG A 205 21.68 -5.28 -2.90
N THR A 206 22.86 -4.68 -3.03
CA THR A 206 23.05 -3.24 -2.87
C THR A 206 22.20 -2.46 -3.88
N ILE A 207 22.22 -2.87 -5.15
CA ILE A 207 21.41 -2.26 -6.22
C ILE A 207 19.92 -2.37 -5.89
N HIS A 208 19.43 -3.54 -5.48
CA HIS A 208 18.02 -3.74 -5.12
C HIS A 208 17.60 -2.84 -3.96
N ILE A 209 18.37 -2.81 -2.87
CA ILE A 209 18.04 -2.02 -1.68
C ILE A 209 18.05 -0.52 -2.03
N LEU A 210 19.05 -0.04 -2.77
CA LEU A 210 19.13 1.37 -3.21
C LEU A 210 17.97 1.73 -4.14
N LEU A 211 17.69 0.93 -5.16
CA LEU A 211 16.58 1.19 -6.09
C LEU A 211 15.25 1.24 -5.34
N THR A 212 15.00 0.29 -4.44
CA THR A 212 13.74 0.28 -3.68
C THR A 212 13.65 1.37 -2.61
N GLY A 213 14.76 1.74 -1.97
CA GLY A 213 14.79 2.85 -1.02
C GLY A 213 14.60 4.20 -1.70
N ILE A 214 15.31 4.46 -2.80
CA ILE A 214 15.25 5.75 -3.51
C ILE A 214 13.96 5.87 -4.33
N PHE A 215 13.76 4.96 -5.30
CA PHE A 215 12.61 5.05 -6.22
C PHE A 215 11.32 4.55 -5.61
N GLY A 216 11.37 3.58 -4.70
CA GLY A 216 10.16 3.03 -4.08
C GLY A 216 9.61 3.91 -2.96
N GLN A 217 10.46 4.62 -2.22
CA GLN A 217 10.09 5.27 -0.96
C GLN A 217 10.49 6.73 -0.87
N LEU A 218 11.77 7.07 -1.06
CA LEU A 218 12.28 8.42 -0.82
C LEU A 218 11.68 9.43 -1.80
N ILE A 219 11.70 9.14 -3.10
CA ILE A 219 11.14 10.02 -4.14
C ILE A 219 9.64 10.27 -3.89
N PRO A 220 8.78 9.24 -3.77
CA PRO A 220 7.38 9.47 -3.42
C PRO A 220 7.18 10.26 -2.12
N SER A 221 7.95 9.94 -1.07
CA SER A 221 7.85 10.62 0.23
C SER A 221 8.16 12.11 0.16
N ILE A 222 9.06 12.55 -0.73
CA ILE A 222 9.34 13.98 -0.92
C ILE A 222 8.27 14.63 -1.81
N LEU A 223 7.80 13.94 -2.84
CA LEU A 223 6.81 14.47 -3.78
C LEU A 223 5.41 14.60 -3.16
N PHE A 224 5.03 13.68 -2.29
CA PHE A 224 3.76 13.69 -1.56
C PHE A 224 3.47 15.04 -0.85
N PRO A 225 4.32 15.55 0.05
CA PRO A 225 4.10 16.83 0.71
C PRO A 225 4.14 18.01 -0.27
N ILE A 226 4.95 17.95 -1.34
CA ILE A 226 4.99 19.00 -2.38
C ILE A 226 3.62 19.10 -3.06
N PHE A 227 3.09 17.99 -3.57
CA PHE A 227 1.78 17.98 -4.25
C PHE A 227 0.63 18.28 -3.29
N ALA A 228 0.69 17.82 -2.04
CA ALA A 228 -0.28 18.18 -1.01
C ALA A 228 -0.27 19.69 -0.72
N SER A 229 0.92 20.29 -0.62
CA SER A 229 1.07 21.73 -0.38
C SER A 229 0.52 22.56 -1.54
N ILE A 230 0.85 22.18 -2.79
CA ILE A 230 0.30 22.82 -3.99
C ILE A 230 -1.23 22.70 -3.98
N LEU A 231 -1.77 21.51 -3.68
CA LEU A 231 -3.21 21.29 -3.63
C LEU A 231 -3.89 22.18 -2.58
N ILE A 232 -3.31 22.31 -1.38
CA ILE A 232 -3.83 23.18 -0.32
C ILE A 232 -3.82 24.65 -0.76
N CYS A 233 -2.74 25.11 -1.37
CA CYS A 233 -2.63 26.48 -1.89
C CYS A 233 -3.69 26.77 -2.95
N GLU A 234 -3.92 25.84 -3.86
CA GLU A 234 -4.94 25.98 -4.91
C GLU A 234 -6.37 25.99 -4.35
N LEU A 235 -6.65 25.22 -3.29
CA LEU A 235 -7.96 25.22 -2.62
C LEU A 235 -8.25 26.49 -1.83
N ARG A 236 -7.23 27.26 -1.43
CA ARG A 236 -7.39 28.49 -0.64
C ARG A 236 -7.66 29.74 -1.49
N LYS A 237 -7.58 29.65 -2.82
CA LYS A 237 -7.87 30.79 -3.70
C LYS A 237 -9.34 31.21 -3.54
N PRO A 238 -9.62 32.52 -3.34
CA PRO A 238 -10.97 33.00 -3.06
C PRO A 238 -11.82 32.96 -4.33
N GLU A 239 -12.50 31.83 -4.57
CA GLU A 239 -13.53 31.70 -5.58
C GLU A 239 -14.93 31.69 -4.95
N LYS A 240 -15.95 32.20 -5.66
CA LYS A 240 -17.34 32.19 -5.20
C LYS A 240 -17.78 30.74 -4.92
N MET A 241 -18.03 30.43 -3.65
CA MET A 241 -18.22 29.07 -3.17
C MET A 241 -19.53 28.45 -3.67
N ASN A 242 -19.44 27.62 -4.70
CA ASN A 242 -20.57 26.85 -5.26
C ASN A 242 -20.52 25.37 -4.84
N SER A 243 -21.64 24.66 -4.93
CA SER A 243 -21.75 23.25 -4.51
C SER A 243 -20.77 22.28 -5.20
N ALA A 244 -20.30 22.61 -6.41
CA ALA A 244 -19.26 21.87 -7.12
C ALA A 244 -17.87 22.05 -6.47
N ILE A 245 -17.55 23.27 -6.00
CA ILE A 245 -16.29 23.60 -5.33
C ILE A 245 -16.21 22.89 -3.98
N VAL A 246 -17.30 22.85 -3.20
CA VAL A 246 -17.35 22.13 -1.91
C VAL A 246 -17.13 20.62 -2.07
N LYS A 247 -17.66 20.01 -3.14
CA LYS A 247 -17.39 18.58 -3.44
C LYS A 247 -15.94 18.34 -3.81
N THR A 248 -15.37 19.24 -4.62
CA THR A 248 -13.95 19.26 -4.99
C THR A 248 -13.07 19.37 -3.74
N GLU A 249 -13.41 20.25 -2.80
CA GLU A 249 -12.68 20.41 -1.55
C GLU A 249 -12.66 19.12 -0.71
N LYS A 250 -13.80 18.44 -0.55
CA LYS A 250 -13.87 17.16 0.20
C LYS A 250 -13.00 16.07 -0.42
N ILE A 251 -13.04 15.92 -1.75
CA ILE A 251 -12.21 14.94 -2.46
C ILE A 251 -10.72 15.30 -2.32
N SER A 252 -10.37 16.58 -2.40
CA SER A 252 -8.98 17.00 -2.21
C SER A 252 -8.48 16.77 -0.78
N LYS A 253 -9.31 17.01 0.24
CA LYS A 253 -9.00 16.69 1.63
C LYS A 253 -8.77 15.19 1.83
N MET A 254 -9.60 14.33 1.23
CA MET A 254 -9.41 12.88 1.22
C MET A 254 -8.02 12.49 0.69
N VAL A 255 -7.63 13.05 -0.46
CA VAL A 255 -6.32 12.79 -1.09
C VAL A 255 -5.17 13.28 -0.21
N ILE A 256 -5.31 14.42 0.46
CA ILE A 256 -4.32 14.93 1.41
C ILE A 256 -4.15 13.97 2.60
N TYR A 257 -5.25 13.48 3.19
CA TYR A 257 -5.17 12.52 4.30
C TYR A 257 -4.48 11.20 3.89
N MET A 258 -4.83 10.65 2.73
CA MET A 258 -4.16 9.46 2.20
C MET A 258 -2.67 9.71 1.92
N THR A 259 -2.33 10.91 1.44
CA THR A 259 -0.93 11.32 1.20
C THR A 259 -0.13 11.36 2.50
N ILE A 260 -0.73 11.87 3.58
CA ILE A 260 -0.09 11.91 4.91
C ILE A 260 0.14 10.49 5.43
N THR A 261 -0.81 9.56 5.25
CA THR A 261 -0.63 8.16 5.69
C THR A 261 0.50 7.47 4.94
N PHE A 262 0.63 7.70 3.62
CA PHE A 262 1.79 7.22 2.86
C PHE A 262 3.10 7.83 3.37
N LEU A 263 3.14 9.15 3.59
CA LEU A 263 4.36 9.83 4.05
C LEU A 263 4.89 9.27 5.38
N VAL A 264 4.00 9.08 6.36
CA VAL A 264 4.37 8.63 7.72
C VAL A 264 5.00 7.23 7.71
N ILE A 265 4.59 6.37 6.77
CA ILE A 265 5.08 4.99 6.68
C ILE A 265 6.25 4.86 5.71
N GLU A 266 6.15 5.44 4.51
CA GLU A 266 7.15 5.23 3.45
C GLU A 266 8.46 5.97 3.74
N PHE A 267 8.41 7.14 4.39
CA PHE A 267 9.61 7.92 4.68
C PHE A 267 10.59 7.19 5.63
N PRO A 268 10.16 6.68 6.80
CA PRO A 268 11.05 5.89 7.67
C PRO A 268 11.61 4.65 7.00
N ILE A 269 10.81 3.93 6.19
CA ILE A 269 11.26 2.72 5.47
C ILE A 269 12.34 3.09 4.45
N GLY A 270 12.15 4.18 3.70
CA GLY A 270 13.11 4.65 2.70
C GLY A 270 14.46 5.02 3.31
N VAL A 271 14.44 5.80 4.40
CA VAL A 271 15.66 6.18 5.14
C VAL A 271 16.36 4.94 5.68
N GLY A 272 15.62 4.01 6.30
CA GLY A 272 16.16 2.76 6.83
C GLY A 272 16.81 1.88 5.76
N LYS A 273 16.19 1.74 4.59
CA LYS A 273 16.76 0.99 3.47
C LYS A 273 18.07 1.60 2.97
N ILE A 274 18.14 2.91 2.79
CA ILE A 274 19.36 3.58 2.31
C ILE A 274 20.50 3.40 3.32
N PHE A 275 20.22 3.58 4.61
CA PHE A 275 21.22 3.38 5.65
C PHE A 275 21.74 1.93 5.69
N ASN A 276 20.83 0.95 5.57
CA ASN A 276 21.19 -0.47 5.51
C ASN A 276 21.98 -0.84 4.25
N SER A 277 21.84 -0.08 3.15
CA SER A 277 22.64 -0.32 1.94
C SER A 277 24.07 0.19 2.04
N MET A 278 24.34 1.14 2.94
CA MET A 278 25.64 1.78 3.10
C MET A 278 26.52 1.11 4.16
N GLN A 279 25.94 0.34 5.08
CA GLN A 279 26.67 -0.30 6.15
C GLN A 279 26.99 -1.77 5.86
N THR A 280 28.26 -2.14 6.03
CA THR A 280 28.75 -3.51 5.95
C THR A 280 28.48 -4.31 7.23
N GLU A 281 28.43 -3.64 8.38
CA GLU A 281 28.03 -4.20 9.68
C GLU A 281 26.85 -3.38 10.23
N SER A 282 25.73 -4.05 10.49
CA SER A 282 24.45 -3.42 10.81
C SER A 282 24.42 -2.86 12.24
N SER A 283 24.76 -1.58 12.43
CA SER A 283 24.49 -0.86 13.67
C SER A 283 22.99 -0.54 13.87
N ILE A 284 22.24 -0.46 12.77
CA ILE A 284 20.77 -0.43 12.80
C ILE A 284 20.28 -1.86 12.53
N PRO A 285 19.55 -2.48 13.48
CA PRO A 285 19.10 -3.84 13.30
C PRO A 285 18.17 -3.92 12.08
N HIS A 286 18.40 -4.94 11.26
CA HIS A 286 17.52 -5.38 10.16
C HIS A 286 16.03 -5.41 10.58
N ASP A 287 15.79 -5.62 11.88
CA ASP A 287 14.50 -5.65 12.57
C ASP A 287 13.74 -4.31 12.52
N SER A 288 14.42 -3.17 12.58
CA SER A 288 13.75 -1.86 12.63
C SER A 288 12.96 -1.56 11.35
N ASN A 289 13.51 -1.94 10.19
CA ASN A 289 12.85 -1.75 8.90
C ASN A 289 11.65 -2.69 8.75
N GLN A 290 11.75 -3.93 9.25
CA GLN A 290 10.65 -4.90 9.23
C GLN A 290 9.42 -4.41 10.01
N ILE A 291 9.61 -3.70 11.14
CA ILE A 291 8.50 -3.12 11.91
C ILE A 291 7.63 -2.21 11.05
N PHE A 292 8.25 -1.29 10.31
CA PHE A 292 7.51 -0.38 9.43
C PHE A 292 6.86 -1.11 8.24
N GLN A 293 7.46 -2.20 7.75
CA GLN A 293 6.83 -3.05 6.74
C GLN A 293 5.57 -3.74 7.28
N TYR A 294 5.55 -4.12 8.57
CA TYR A 294 4.35 -4.64 9.21
C TYR A 294 3.28 -3.57 9.39
N PHE A 295 3.65 -2.33 9.74
CA PHE A 295 2.72 -1.20 9.84
C PHE A 295 2.12 -0.75 8.50
N TYR A 296 2.76 -1.08 7.37
CA TYR A 296 2.19 -0.83 6.05
C TYR A 296 0.85 -1.55 5.84
N VAL A 297 0.69 -2.79 6.32
CA VAL A 297 -0.53 -3.59 6.08
C VAL A 297 -1.77 -2.97 6.74
N PRO A 298 -1.72 -2.51 8.01
CA PRO A 298 -2.81 -1.73 8.58
C PRO A 298 -3.03 -0.37 7.91
N MET A 299 -2.00 0.24 7.32
CA MET A 299 -2.14 1.53 6.62
C MET A 299 -3.00 1.39 5.36
N THR A 300 -2.86 0.30 4.60
CA THR A 300 -3.70 0.08 3.41
C THR A 300 -5.20 -0.07 3.75
N LEU A 301 -5.54 -0.56 4.95
CA LEU A 301 -6.93 -0.56 5.45
C LEU A 301 -7.53 0.85 5.50
N MET A 302 -6.71 1.83 5.90
CA MET A 302 -7.17 3.20 6.12
C MET A 302 -7.63 3.86 4.83
N HIS A 303 -7.14 3.44 3.66
CA HIS A 303 -7.58 3.97 2.37
C HIS A 303 -9.09 3.82 2.17
N CYS A 304 -9.64 2.63 2.45
CA CYS A 304 -11.06 2.35 2.35
C CYS A 304 -11.88 3.19 3.35
N PHE A 305 -11.44 3.28 4.60
CA PHE A 305 -12.10 4.07 5.63
C PHE A 305 -12.10 5.57 5.32
N ILE A 306 -10.96 6.10 4.83
CA ILE A 306 -10.83 7.50 4.39
C ILE A 306 -11.80 7.77 3.22
N CYS A 307 -11.88 6.87 2.24
CA CYS A 307 -12.83 6.97 1.13
C CYS A 307 -14.29 6.94 1.60
N LEU A 308 -14.64 6.04 2.52
CA LEU A 308 -15.98 5.95 3.10
C LEU A 308 -16.36 7.22 3.88
N SER A 309 -15.44 7.79 4.63
CA SER A 309 -15.67 8.99 5.44
C SER A 309 -15.79 10.26 4.58
N MET A 310 -14.98 10.40 3.52
CA MET A 310 -14.80 11.68 2.84
C MET A 310 -15.41 11.75 1.42
N SER A 311 -15.64 10.61 0.75
CA SER A 311 -16.20 10.62 -0.62
C SER A 311 -17.72 10.49 -0.62
N SER A 312 -18.41 11.59 -0.95
CA SER A 312 -19.88 11.60 -1.08
C SER A 312 -20.43 10.64 -2.15
N GLN A 313 -19.67 10.41 -3.23
CA GLN A 313 -20.04 9.44 -4.27
C GLN A 313 -19.92 8.01 -3.74
N TYR A 314 -18.87 7.73 -2.97
CA TYR A 314 -18.67 6.45 -2.31
C TYR A 314 -19.78 6.15 -1.30
N GLN A 315 -20.07 7.09 -0.38
CA GLN A 315 -21.15 6.96 0.59
C GLN A 315 -22.51 6.70 -0.04
N LYS A 316 -22.83 7.41 -1.13
CA LYS A 316 -24.09 7.20 -1.85
C LYS A 316 -24.15 5.80 -2.47
N THR A 317 -23.05 5.32 -3.02
CA THR A 317 -22.96 3.98 -3.61
C THR A 317 -23.13 2.89 -2.54
N VAL A 318 -22.49 3.04 -1.38
CA VAL A 318 -22.66 2.13 -0.23
C VAL A 318 -24.10 2.11 0.26
N LYS A 319 -24.73 3.28 0.47
CA LYS A 319 -26.13 3.37 0.88
C LYS A 319 -27.09 2.71 -0.12
N ASN A 320 -26.83 2.89 -1.42
CA ASN A 320 -27.60 2.25 -2.47
C ASN A 320 -27.44 0.72 -2.47
N ILE A 321 -26.23 0.19 -2.24
CA ILE A 321 -25.97 -1.25 -2.13
C ILE A 321 -26.68 -1.82 -0.89
N LEU A 322 -26.65 -1.11 0.24
CA LEU A 322 -27.28 -1.52 1.50
C LEU A 322 -28.80 -1.26 1.54
N GLY A 323 -29.41 -0.73 0.46
CA GLY A 323 -30.85 -0.43 0.41
C GLY A 323 -31.31 0.71 1.33
N LEU A 324 -30.37 1.49 1.90
CA LEU A 324 -30.67 2.63 2.77
C LEU A 324 -31.14 3.82 1.92
N LYS A 325 -32.46 3.95 1.72
CA LYS A 325 -33.06 5.09 1.01
C LYS A 325 -32.63 6.41 1.67
N THR A 326 -31.93 7.26 0.93
CA THR A 326 -31.75 8.67 1.32
C THR A 326 -33.10 9.38 1.29
N THR A 327 -33.71 9.57 2.45
CA THR A 327 -34.80 10.53 2.62
C THR A 327 -34.23 11.91 2.31
N LYS A 328 -34.50 12.44 1.10
CA LYS A 328 -34.31 13.85 0.85
C LYS A 328 -35.30 14.58 1.77
N LEU A 329 -34.80 15.25 2.80
CA LEU A 329 -35.55 16.31 3.48
C LEU A 329 -35.97 17.30 2.40
N LYS A 330 -37.26 17.26 2.01
CA LYS A 330 -37.88 18.32 1.23
C LYS A 330 -37.72 19.59 2.05
N LYS A 331 -36.85 20.48 1.61
CA LYS A 331 -36.83 21.86 2.09
C LYS A 331 -38.18 22.44 1.69
N ILE A 332 -39.12 22.51 2.64
CA ILE A 332 -40.40 23.18 2.46
C ILE A 332 -40.04 24.64 2.20
N GLN A 333 -40.14 25.08 0.95
CA GLN A 333 -40.18 26.50 0.63
C GLN A 333 -41.51 27.01 1.17
N PHE A 334 -41.50 27.63 2.34
CA PHE A 334 -42.55 28.54 2.73
C PHE A 334 -42.47 29.76 1.80
N SER A 335 -43.26 29.73 0.74
CA SER A 335 -43.64 30.92 -0.02
C SER A 335 -44.62 31.71 0.85
N SER A 336 -44.11 32.66 1.64
CA SER A 336 -44.91 33.77 2.13
C SER A 336 -44.97 34.81 1.01
N HIS A 337 -46.01 34.74 0.19
CA HIS A 337 -46.39 35.80 -0.74
C HIS A 337 -47.67 36.43 -0.19
N GLY A 338 -47.51 37.30 0.81
CA GLY A 338 -48.55 38.21 1.29
C GLY A 338 -48.23 39.63 0.83
N GLY A 339 -48.30 39.85 -0.48
CA GLY A 339 -48.13 41.17 -1.09
C GLY A 339 -49.46 41.91 -1.10
N SER A 340 -49.50 43.02 -0.39
CA SER A 340 -50.56 44.04 -0.43
C SER A 340 -50.88 44.46 -1.86
N THR A 341 -52.16 44.56 -2.21
CA THR A 341 -52.58 45.44 -3.31
C THR A 341 -53.98 45.98 -3.04
N MET A 342 -54.03 47.31 -2.95
CA MET A 342 -55.22 48.15 -2.94
C MET A 342 -56.21 47.77 -4.03
N LEU A 343 -57.48 47.68 -3.67
CA LEU A 343 -58.60 47.82 -4.60
C LEU A 343 -59.23 49.20 -4.36
N LYS A 344 -59.03 50.09 -5.34
CA LYS A 344 -59.96 51.19 -5.64
C LYS A 344 -61.29 50.56 -6.03
N THR A 345 -62.37 50.88 -5.33
CA THR A 345 -63.47 51.71 -5.87
C THR A 345 -64.32 52.19 -4.71
#